data_AF-A0ABD6VEF9-F1
#
_entry.id   AF-A0ABD6VEF9-F1
#
_cell.length_a   1.000
_cell.length_b   1.000
_cell.length_c   1.000
_cell.angle_alpha   90.00
_cell.angle_beta   90.00
_cell.angle_gamma   90.00
#
_symmetry.space_group_name_H-M   'P 1'
#
loop_
_entity.id
_entity.type
_entity.pdbx_description
1 polymer ?
#
loop_
_entity_poly.entity_id
_entity_poly.type
_entity_poly.pdbx_seq_one_letter_code
_entity_poly.pdbx_strand_id
1 'polypeptide(L)'
;MTDGLIYGLTNNHVSALCSHVQIDTPILAPGVMDVGPNGVAPFTLGFHTRALEMHHGSVGNIDIARNTDAAIFRINDVSQVTSMQGGAYDTPIQIADPVEGMRVEKVGRTTRHTKGQIVSKQLRPAGVGYQVQSHSFNSTIWFGSVFTIHGHGSEFSLNGDSGSLVVSVDDHGRPLAAVGLIFAGGSDSSAPGGAKSLMVPIRPILQALGATLVGGHNV
;
A
#
# COMPACT_ATOMS: atom_id res chain seq x y z
N MET A 1 18.15 -5.85 13.86
CA MET A 1 18.82 -6.36 12.64
C MET A 1 17.75 -7.01 11.79
N THR A 2 17.81 -6.88 10.47
CA THR A 2 16.91 -7.59 9.55
C THR A 2 17.20 -9.09 9.61
N ASP A 3 16.17 -9.92 9.59
CA ASP A 3 16.27 -11.39 9.69
C ASP A 3 16.81 -12.08 8.43
N GLY A 4 17.00 -11.33 7.34
CA GLY A 4 17.53 -11.83 6.07
C GLY A 4 16.48 -12.55 5.20
N LEU A 5 15.21 -12.54 5.60
CA LEU A 5 14.12 -13.12 4.84
C LEU A 5 13.46 -12.08 3.92
N ILE A 6 12.82 -12.56 2.85
CA ILE A 6 12.07 -11.70 1.92
C ILE A 6 10.59 -11.79 2.27
N TYR A 7 9.97 -10.61 2.35
CA TYR A 7 8.57 -10.41 2.67
C TYR A 7 7.86 -9.65 1.56
N GLY A 8 6.59 -9.96 1.33
CA GLY A 8 5.69 -9.05 0.64
C GLY A 8 5.19 -7.97 1.60
N LEU A 9 5.10 -6.73 1.12
CA LEU A 9 4.53 -5.59 1.83
C LEU A 9 3.21 -5.20 1.16
N THR A 10 2.15 -5.01 1.95
CA THR A 10 0.84 -4.55 1.48
C THR A 10 0.10 -3.84 2.62
N ASN A 11 -1.14 -3.41 2.41
CA ASN A 11 -1.97 -2.86 3.48
C ASN A 11 -2.47 -3.95 4.44
N ASN A 12 -2.67 -3.58 5.69
CA ASN A 12 -3.28 -4.44 6.71
C ASN A 12 -4.70 -4.84 6.30
N HIS A 13 -5.53 -3.92 5.81
CA HIS A 13 -6.89 -4.27 5.40
C HIS A 13 -6.95 -5.25 4.21
N VAL A 14 -5.87 -5.36 3.43
CA VAL A 14 -5.79 -6.24 2.26
C VAL A 14 -5.43 -7.66 2.65
N SER A 15 -4.28 -7.87 3.31
CA SER A 15 -3.79 -9.23 3.60
C SER A 15 -4.05 -9.71 5.02
N ALA A 16 -4.43 -8.82 5.94
CA ALA A 16 -4.56 -9.13 7.36
C ALA A 16 -5.99 -8.92 7.91
N LEU A 17 -6.97 -8.67 7.04
CA LEU A 17 -8.39 -8.43 7.40
C LEU A 17 -8.53 -7.43 8.56
N CYS A 18 -7.83 -6.30 8.48
CA CYS A 18 -7.82 -5.29 9.53
C CYS A 18 -7.34 -5.84 10.90
N SER A 19 -6.24 -6.60 10.90
CA SER A 19 -5.61 -7.25 12.06
C SER A 19 -6.35 -8.47 12.62
N HIS A 20 -7.25 -9.09 11.85
CA HIS A 20 -8.00 -10.29 12.27
C HIS A 20 -7.44 -11.61 11.71
N VAL A 21 -6.44 -11.54 10.82
CA VAL A 21 -5.78 -12.74 10.29
C VAL A 21 -4.76 -13.28 11.30
N GLN A 22 -4.77 -14.60 11.51
CA GLN A 22 -3.80 -15.28 12.35
C GLN A 22 -2.42 -15.33 11.66
N ILE A 23 -1.35 -15.27 12.46
CA ILE A 23 0.01 -15.54 11.97
C ILE A 23 0.04 -16.91 11.27
N ASP A 24 0.86 -17.00 10.22
CA ASP A 24 1.02 -18.17 9.36
C ASP A 24 -0.21 -18.52 8.49
N THR A 25 -1.24 -17.69 8.46
CA THR A 25 -2.33 -17.85 7.49
C THR A 25 -1.79 -17.72 6.05
N PRO A 26 -2.10 -18.65 5.13
CA PRO A 26 -1.67 -18.58 3.74
C PRO A 26 -2.22 -17.33 3.03
N ILE A 27 -1.35 -16.66 2.28
CA ILE A 27 -1.68 -15.56 1.37
C ILE A 27 -1.77 -16.13 -0.04
N LEU A 28 -2.93 -16.00 -0.68
CA LEU A 28 -3.19 -16.53 -2.03
C LEU A 28 -2.91 -15.48 -3.11
N ALA A 29 -2.37 -15.95 -4.23
CA ALA A 29 -2.27 -15.18 -5.47
C ALA A 29 -2.75 -16.04 -6.68
N PRO A 30 -3.61 -15.51 -7.56
CA PRO A 30 -4.42 -14.31 -7.35
C PRO A 30 -5.35 -14.46 -6.13
N GLY A 31 -5.86 -13.34 -5.60
CA GLY A 31 -6.85 -13.37 -4.52
C GLY A 31 -8.15 -14.04 -4.99
N VAL A 32 -8.96 -14.55 -4.06
CA VAL A 32 -10.20 -15.31 -4.37
C VAL A 32 -11.13 -14.55 -5.33
N MET A 33 -11.22 -13.23 -5.20
CA MET A 33 -12.05 -12.36 -6.06
C MET A 33 -11.55 -12.23 -7.50
N ASP A 34 -10.29 -12.58 -7.75
CA ASP A 34 -9.61 -12.48 -9.04
C ASP A 34 -9.48 -13.85 -9.73
N VAL A 35 -9.99 -14.92 -9.12
CA VAL A 35 -10.00 -16.26 -9.71
C VAL A 35 -11.17 -16.37 -10.69
N GLY A 36 -10.88 -16.81 -11.92
CA GLY A 36 -11.89 -17.03 -12.95
C GLY A 36 -11.42 -18.01 -14.03
N PRO A 37 -12.34 -18.45 -14.93
CA PRO A 37 -11.99 -19.32 -16.04
C PRO A 37 -10.86 -18.74 -16.90
N ASN A 38 -9.93 -19.59 -17.34
CA ASN A 38 -8.74 -19.21 -18.12
C ASN A 38 -7.75 -18.27 -17.40
N GLY A 39 -7.92 -18.03 -16.09
CA GLY A 39 -6.97 -17.31 -15.26
C GLY A 39 -5.85 -18.20 -14.70
N VAL A 40 -4.95 -17.58 -13.95
CA VAL A 40 -3.92 -18.31 -13.18
C VAL A 40 -4.60 -19.05 -12.03
N ALA A 41 -4.31 -20.35 -11.89
CA ALA A 41 -4.78 -21.13 -10.76
C ALA A 41 -4.22 -20.54 -9.45
N PRO A 42 -5.05 -20.36 -8.40
CA PRO A 42 -4.59 -19.79 -7.14
C PRO A 42 -3.52 -20.66 -6.49
N PHE A 43 -2.45 -20.03 -6.01
CA PHE A 43 -1.37 -20.66 -5.27
C PHE A 43 -1.04 -19.87 -4.01
N THR A 44 -0.31 -20.49 -3.09
CA THR A 44 0.16 -19.81 -1.87
C THR A 44 1.40 -18.99 -2.19
N LEU A 45 1.26 -17.66 -2.19
CA LEU A 45 2.35 -16.71 -2.38
C LEU A 45 3.26 -16.64 -1.14
N GLY A 46 2.68 -16.79 0.04
CA GLY A 46 3.38 -16.62 1.31
C GLY A 46 2.48 -16.83 2.52
N PHE A 47 2.97 -16.44 3.68
CA PHE A 47 2.29 -16.64 4.96
C PHE A 47 2.28 -15.35 5.78
N HIS A 48 1.11 -14.95 6.27
CA HIS A 48 0.95 -13.74 7.08
C HIS A 48 1.93 -13.75 8.27
N THR A 49 2.67 -12.66 8.46
CA THR A 49 3.68 -12.58 9.53
C THR A 49 3.35 -11.52 10.55
N ARG A 50 3.00 -10.31 10.09
CA ARG A 50 2.67 -9.21 10.99
C ARG A 50 1.82 -8.16 10.29
N ALA A 51 0.85 -7.61 11.01
CA ALA A 51 0.16 -6.39 10.64
C ALA A 51 0.53 -5.27 11.63
N LEU A 52 0.73 -4.05 11.13
CA LEU A 52 0.81 -2.88 12.01
C LEU A 52 -0.61 -2.56 12.50
N GLU A 53 -0.75 -2.35 13.81
CA GLU A 53 -2.04 -2.18 14.45
C GLU A 53 -2.78 -0.93 13.95
N MET A 54 -4.09 -1.09 13.75
CA MET A 54 -5.03 0.01 13.47
C MET A 54 -5.92 0.20 14.68
N HIS A 55 -5.61 1.20 15.51
CA HIS A 55 -6.43 1.51 16.67
C HIS A 55 -7.70 2.24 16.24
N HIS A 56 -8.85 1.69 16.61
CA HIS A 56 -10.14 2.33 16.45
C HIS A 56 -10.46 3.21 17.66
N GLY A 57 -11.24 4.28 17.45
CA GLY A 57 -11.57 5.23 18.50
C GLY A 57 -11.89 6.62 17.93
N SER A 58 -12.05 7.59 18.83
CA SER A 58 -12.16 9.00 18.46
C SER A 58 -10.78 9.64 18.43
N VAL A 59 -10.62 10.73 17.67
CA VAL A 59 -9.34 11.47 17.60
C VAL A 59 -8.81 11.89 18.98
N GLY A 60 -9.69 12.07 19.98
CA GLY A 60 -9.31 12.47 21.34
C GLY A 60 -8.90 11.32 22.27
N ASN A 61 -9.06 10.06 21.88
CA ASN A 61 -8.80 8.91 22.78
C ASN A 61 -7.75 7.91 22.26
N ILE A 62 -7.28 8.06 21.01
CA ILE A 62 -6.25 7.21 20.42
C ILE A 62 -5.11 8.05 19.84
N ASP A 63 -3.92 7.45 19.82
CA ASP A 63 -2.76 8.03 19.14
C ASP A 63 -2.84 7.77 17.63
N ILE A 64 -3.59 8.64 16.94
CA ILE A 64 -3.79 8.57 15.48
C ILE A 64 -2.49 8.77 14.67
N ALA A 65 -1.40 9.24 15.29
CA ALA A 65 -0.11 9.39 14.62
C ALA A 65 0.60 8.05 14.44
N ARG A 66 0.25 7.04 15.25
CA ARG A 66 0.74 5.67 15.12
C ARG A 66 -0.09 4.81 14.17
N ASN A 67 -1.33 5.21 13.88
CA ASN A 67 -2.16 4.49 12.94
C ASN A 67 -1.57 4.54 11.53
N THR A 68 -1.37 3.37 10.96
CA THR A 68 -0.98 3.14 9.59
C THR A 68 -1.68 1.89 9.10
N ASP A 69 -1.60 1.63 7.81
CA ASP A 69 -2.27 0.50 7.19
C ASP A 69 -1.24 -0.30 6.40
N ALA A 70 -0.55 -1.18 7.10
CA ALA A 70 0.49 -1.99 6.51
C ALA A 70 0.59 -3.37 7.17
N ALA A 71 0.88 -4.38 6.38
CA ALA A 71 1.16 -5.73 6.80
C ALA A 71 2.25 -6.35 5.93
N ILE A 72 2.93 -7.33 6.51
CA ILE A 72 3.92 -8.15 5.82
C ILE A 72 3.55 -9.63 5.91
N PHE A 73 3.92 -10.35 4.87
CA PHE A 73 3.83 -11.81 4.80
C PHE A 73 5.14 -12.37 4.25
N ARG A 74 5.62 -13.45 4.84
CA ARG A 74 6.85 -14.12 4.41
C ARG A 74 6.60 -14.77 3.05
N ILE A 75 7.46 -14.51 2.07
CA ILE A 75 7.38 -15.17 0.76
C ILE A 75 7.68 -16.66 0.91
N ASN A 76 6.86 -17.51 0.28
CA ASN A 76 7.02 -18.96 0.33
C ASN A 76 8.18 -19.43 -0.55
N ASP A 77 8.23 -18.95 -1.80
CA ASP A 77 9.29 -19.25 -2.76
C ASP A 77 9.84 -17.96 -3.37
N VAL A 78 11.03 -17.56 -2.92
CA VAL A 78 11.67 -16.32 -3.37
C VAL A 78 12.12 -16.37 -4.84
N SER A 79 12.24 -17.56 -5.44
CA SER A 79 12.58 -17.72 -6.85
C SER A 79 11.43 -17.36 -7.79
N GLN A 80 10.20 -17.35 -7.28
CA GLN A 80 8.97 -17.09 -8.04
C GLN A 80 8.49 -15.64 -7.93
N VAL A 81 9.25 -14.78 -7.24
CA VAL A 81 8.94 -13.35 -7.10
C VAL A 81 10.07 -12.50 -7.62
N THR A 82 9.75 -11.28 -7.98
CA THR A 82 10.68 -10.26 -8.45
C THR A 82 10.45 -8.98 -7.64
N SER A 83 11.47 -8.14 -7.52
CA SER A 83 11.31 -6.77 -7.00
C SER A 83 10.69 -5.82 -8.03
N MET A 84 10.39 -6.27 -9.25
CA MET A 84 9.70 -5.46 -10.25
C MET A 84 8.28 -5.05 -9.80
N GLN A 85 7.98 -3.76 -9.97
CA GLN A 85 6.63 -3.21 -9.87
C GLN A 85 5.88 -3.50 -11.17
N GLY A 86 5.25 -4.69 -11.23
CA GLY A 86 4.66 -5.23 -12.45
C GLY A 86 5.72 -5.38 -13.56
N GLY A 87 5.46 -4.80 -14.73
CA GLY A 87 6.42 -4.76 -15.84
C GLY A 87 7.02 -3.39 -16.10
N ALA A 88 6.89 -2.44 -15.15
CA ALA A 88 7.22 -1.04 -15.39
C ALA A 88 8.65 -0.68 -14.97
N TYR A 89 9.04 -1.03 -13.74
CA TYR A 89 10.35 -0.69 -13.18
C TYR A 89 10.67 -1.53 -11.94
N ASP A 90 11.94 -1.60 -11.58
CA ASP A 90 12.40 -2.24 -10.35
C ASP A 90 12.16 -1.36 -9.10
N THR A 91 12.00 -1.98 -7.93
CA THR A 91 11.73 -1.28 -6.67
C THR A 91 12.94 -0.41 -6.25
N PRO A 92 12.79 0.91 -6.11
CA PRO A 92 13.87 1.75 -5.61
C PRO A 92 14.10 1.48 -4.12
N ILE A 93 15.36 1.24 -3.74
CA ILE A 93 15.74 0.98 -2.34
C ILE A 93 15.90 2.29 -1.54
N GLN A 94 16.05 3.43 -2.23
CA GLN A 94 16.07 4.74 -1.62
C GLN A 94 14.69 5.11 -1.10
N ILE A 95 14.63 5.83 0.03
CA ILE A 95 13.38 6.28 0.66
C ILE A 95 13.39 7.80 0.74
N ALA A 96 12.36 8.44 0.21
CA ALA A 96 12.13 9.88 0.29
C ALA A 96 10.88 10.18 1.11
N ASP A 97 10.90 11.28 1.87
CA ASP A 97 9.70 11.75 2.54
C ASP A 97 8.79 12.45 1.53
N PRO A 98 7.47 12.27 1.63
CA PRO A 98 6.53 12.91 0.70
C PRO A 98 6.49 14.42 0.85
N VAL A 99 6.53 15.11 -0.29
CA VAL A 99 6.47 16.57 -0.38
C VAL A 99 5.42 16.95 -1.44
N GLU A 100 4.70 18.03 -1.19
CA GLU A 100 3.77 18.60 -2.18
C GLU A 100 4.51 18.97 -3.48
N GLY A 101 3.86 18.73 -4.61
CA GLY A 101 4.43 18.92 -5.94
C GLY A 101 5.28 17.75 -6.44
N MET A 102 5.60 16.76 -5.59
CA MET A 102 6.39 15.60 -5.99
C MET A 102 5.66 14.76 -7.05
N ARG A 103 6.32 14.52 -8.18
CA ARG A 103 5.87 13.59 -9.23
C ARG A 103 6.00 12.17 -8.73
N VAL A 104 4.94 11.39 -8.90
CA VAL A 104 4.87 10.03 -8.39
C VAL A 104 4.27 9.06 -9.41
N GLU A 105 4.68 7.80 -9.30
CA GLU A 105 4.12 6.69 -10.07
C GLU A 105 3.82 5.53 -9.13
N LYS A 106 2.91 4.64 -9.56
CA LYS A 106 2.63 3.39 -8.87
C LYS A 106 2.20 2.31 -9.86
N VAL A 107 2.39 1.05 -9.50
CA VAL A 107 1.79 -0.08 -10.22
C VAL A 107 0.83 -0.80 -9.30
N GLY A 108 -0.45 -0.84 -9.68
CA GLY A 108 -1.52 -1.45 -8.92
C GLY A 108 -2.27 -2.51 -9.71
N ARG A 109 -2.99 -3.39 -9.02
CA ARG A 109 -3.75 -4.48 -9.64
C ARG A 109 -4.83 -3.96 -10.58
N THR A 110 -5.56 -2.91 -10.17
CA THR A 110 -6.75 -2.39 -10.85
C THR A 110 -6.38 -1.40 -11.93
N THR A 111 -5.67 -0.33 -11.57
CA THR A 111 -5.36 0.76 -12.53
C THR A 111 -4.02 0.58 -13.24
N ARG A 112 -3.31 -0.53 -13.00
CA ARG A 112 -2.01 -0.83 -13.60
C ARG A 112 -1.00 0.28 -13.27
N HIS A 113 -0.16 0.65 -14.23
CA HIS A 113 0.86 1.69 -14.06
C HIS A 113 0.25 3.07 -14.29
N THR A 114 0.17 3.87 -13.23
CA THR A 114 -0.35 5.25 -13.30
C THR A 114 0.70 6.25 -12.83
N LYS A 115 0.52 7.50 -13.28
CA LYS A 115 1.37 8.65 -12.94
C LYS A 115 0.51 9.72 -12.29
N GLY A 116 1.10 10.50 -11.40
CA GLY A 116 0.40 11.54 -10.66
C GLY A 116 1.34 12.48 -9.93
N GLN A 117 0.76 13.27 -9.03
CA GLN A 117 1.47 14.25 -8.22
C GLN A 117 0.89 14.30 -6.81
N ILE A 118 1.75 14.43 -5.80
CA ILE A 118 1.31 14.74 -4.44
C ILE A 118 0.83 16.18 -4.41
N VAL A 119 -0.45 16.39 -4.10
CA VAL A 119 -1.08 17.72 -4.14
C VAL A 119 -1.25 18.37 -2.77
N SER A 120 -1.23 17.59 -1.69
CA SER A 120 -1.27 18.13 -0.33
C SER A 120 -0.96 17.09 0.73
N LYS A 121 -0.58 17.57 1.92
CA LYS A 121 -0.71 16.82 3.18
C LYS A 121 -2.05 17.20 3.83
N GLN A 122 -2.81 16.21 4.28
CA GLN A 122 -4.06 16.44 4.99
C GLN A 122 -3.83 17.24 6.28
N LEU A 123 -4.53 18.37 6.42
CA LEU A 123 -4.44 19.23 7.61
C LEU A 123 -5.20 18.66 8.80
N ARG A 124 -6.23 17.85 8.54
CA ARG A 124 -7.03 17.17 9.56
C ARG A 124 -6.80 15.66 9.47
N PRO A 125 -7.00 14.92 10.58
CA PRO A 125 -6.97 13.46 10.55
C PRO A 125 -7.92 12.93 9.47
N ALA A 126 -7.44 12.00 8.65
CA ALA A 126 -8.27 11.36 7.64
C ALA A 126 -8.98 10.15 8.28
N GLY A 127 -10.31 10.14 8.25
CA GLY A 127 -11.12 9.01 8.68
C GLY A 127 -11.41 8.08 7.52
N VAL A 128 -11.10 6.79 7.68
CA VAL A 128 -11.39 5.76 6.69
C VAL A 128 -12.24 4.67 7.36
N GLY A 129 -13.39 4.37 6.75
CA GLY A 129 -14.27 3.30 7.20
C GLY A 129 -13.79 1.94 6.75
N TYR A 130 -13.65 1.00 7.69
CA TYR A 130 -13.31 -0.39 7.43
C TYR A 130 -14.42 -1.30 7.90
N GLN A 131 -14.72 -2.32 7.11
CA GLN A 131 -15.74 -3.31 7.41
C GLN A 131 -15.21 -4.72 7.12
N VAL A 132 -15.26 -5.59 8.13
CA VAL A 132 -14.94 -7.02 8.02
C VAL A 132 -16.12 -7.81 8.58
N GLN A 133 -17.01 -8.25 7.68
CA GLN A 133 -18.27 -8.90 8.05
C GLN A 133 -18.07 -10.19 8.86
N SER A 134 -17.05 -10.99 8.51
CA SER A 134 -16.75 -12.25 9.21
C SER A 134 -16.32 -12.09 10.67
N HIS A 135 -15.92 -10.88 11.08
CA HIS A 135 -15.47 -10.56 12.44
C HIS A 135 -16.36 -9.50 13.13
N SER A 136 -17.52 -9.18 12.55
CA SER A 136 -18.41 -8.11 13.05
C SER A 136 -17.69 -6.78 13.27
N PHE A 137 -16.62 -6.53 12.52
CA PHE A 137 -15.82 -5.32 12.63
C PHE A 137 -16.37 -4.28 11.65
N ASN A 138 -16.79 -3.13 12.18
CA ASN A 138 -17.18 -1.97 11.41
C ASN A 138 -16.74 -0.73 12.19
N SER A 139 -15.72 -0.03 11.70
CA SER A 139 -15.18 1.12 12.41
C SER A 139 -14.54 2.13 11.48
N THR A 140 -14.46 3.37 11.94
CA THR A 140 -13.64 4.40 11.31
C THR A 140 -12.28 4.45 11.99
N ILE A 141 -11.22 4.25 11.21
CA ILE A 141 -9.85 4.42 11.67
C ILE A 141 -9.37 5.80 11.22
N TRP A 142 -8.77 6.53 12.15
CA TRP A 142 -8.25 7.87 11.93
C TRP A 142 -6.73 7.84 11.74
N PHE A 143 -6.25 8.51 10.69
CA PHE A 143 -4.84 8.56 10.31
C PHE A 143 -4.31 10.00 10.42
N GLY A 144 -3.20 10.19 11.13
CA GLY A 144 -2.62 11.51 11.38
C GLY A 144 -1.71 12.06 10.28
N SER A 145 -1.08 11.20 9.47
CA SER A 145 -0.14 11.62 8.42
C SER A 145 -0.54 11.04 7.07
N VAL A 146 -1.48 11.72 6.41
CA VAL A 146 -2.02 11.31 5.10
C VAL A 146 -1.70 12.34 4.04
N PHE A 147 -1.28 11.85 2.87
CA PHE A 147 -0.99 12.67 1.71
C PHE A 147 -1.99 12.35 0.60
N THR A 148 -2.38 13.38 -0.15
CA THR A 148 -3.31 13.26 -1.26
C THR A 148 -2.54 13.31 -2.58
N ILE A 149 -2.88 12.39 -3.47
CA ILE A 149 -2.35 12.29 -4.82
C ILE A 149 -3.48 12.49 -5.81
N HIS A 150 -3.23 13.30 -6.82
CA HIS A 150 -4.05 13.40 -8.02
C HIS A 150 -3.33 12.71 -9.17
N GLY A 151 -4.07 11.99 -10.00
CA GLY A 151 -3.50 11.34 -11.18
C GLY A 151 -3.28 12.34 -12.31
N HIS A 152 -2.52 11.92 -13.33
CA HIS A 152 -2.25 12.74 -14.50
C HIS A 152 -3.24 12.40 -15.62
N GLY A 153 -4.25 13.25 -15.84
CA GLY A 153 -5.27 13.07 -16.87
C GLY A 153 -6.38 12.07 -16.53
N SER A 154 -6.15 11.18 -15.57
CA SER A 154 -7.11 10.21 -15.02
C SER A 154 -6.88 10.01 -13.52
N GLU A 155 -7.64 9.12 -12.89
CA GLU A 155 -7.46 8.70 -11.50
C GLU A 155 -6.07 8.11 -11.28
N PHE A 156 -5.46 8.37 -10.12
CA PHE A 156 -4.17 7.77 -9.76
C PHE A 156 -4.30 6.32 -9.29
N SER A 157 -5.34 6.02 -8.51
CA SER A 157 -5.63 4.67 -8.01
C SER A 157 -7.12 4.47 -7.81
N LEU A 158 -7.56 3.21 -7.87
CA LEU A 158 -8.94 2.81 -7.57
C LEU A 158 -8.96 1.67 -6.54
N ASN A 159 -10.16 1.28 -6.13
CA ASN A 159 -10.36 0.10 -5.28
C ASN A 159 -9.64 -1.11 -5.87
N GLY A 160 -8.81 -1.74 -5.04
CA GLY A 160 -7.95 -2.86 -5.45
C GLY A 160 -6.48 -2.51 -5.67
N ASP A 161 -6.12 -1.22 -5.71
CA ASP A 161 -4.72 -0.77 -5.71
C ASP A 161 -4.17 -0.53 -4.29
N SER A 162 -4.98 -0.73 -3.24
CA SER A 162 -4.53 -0.72 -1.84
C SER A 162 -3.28 -1.59 -1.66
N GLY A 163 -2.24 -1.01 -1.07
CA GLY A 163 -0.94 -1.64 -0.84
C GLY A 163 0.07 -1.38 -1.95
N SER A 164 -0.31 -0.71 -3.05
CA SER A 164 0.62 -0.35 -4.12
C SER A 164 1.66 0.63 -3.62
N LEU A 165 2.92 0.34 -3.96
CA LEU A 165 4.05 1.22 -3.68
C LEU A 165 3.96 2.49 -4.54
N VAL A 166 4.03 3.65 -3.88
CA VAL A 166 4.18 4.95 -4.52
C VAL A 166 5.66 5.30 -4.56
N VAL A 167 6.19 5.54 -5.75
CA VAL A 167 7.58 5.96 -5.97
C VAL A 167 7.63 7.37 -6.52
N SER A 168 8.65 8.14 -6.12
CA SER A 168 9.01 9.41 -6.75
C SER A 168 9.74 9.16 -8.06
N VAL A 169 9.55 10.05 -9.02
CA VAL A 169 10.21 9.98 -10.32
C VAL A 169 10.84 11.32 -10.72
N ASP A 170 11.87 11.27 -11.57
CA ASP A 170 12.41 12.46 -12.22
C ASP A 170 11.53 12.94 -13.40
N ASP A 171 11.97 13.99 -14.08
CA ASP A 171 11.28 14.57 -15.23
C ASP A 171 11.14 13.61 -16.42
N HIS A 172 11.94 12.54 -16.45
CA HIS A 172 11.90 11.49 -17.47
C HIS A 172 11.10 10.26 -17.04
N GLY A 173 10.51 10.28 -15.83
CA GLY A 173 9.74 9.15 -15.30
C GLY A 173 10.60 8.01 -14.75
N ARG A 174 11.88 8.25 -14.44
CA ARG A 174 12.74 7.23 -13.81
C ARG A 174 12.48 7.19 -12.30
N PRO A 175 12.21 6.02 -11.69
CA PRO A 175 12.05 5.89 -10.24
C PRO A 175 13.31 6.33 -9.49
N LEU A 176 13.12 7.18 -8.48
CA LEU A 176 14.20 7.71 -7.64
C LEU A 176 14.18 7.12 -6.24
N ALA A 177 13.01 7.10 -5.60
CA ALA A 177 12.85 6.65 -4.22
C ALA A 177 11.41 6.21 -3.94
N ALA A 178 11.25 5.24 -3.04
CA ALA A 178 9.97 4.88 -2.45
C ALA A 178 9.48 5.97 -1.50
N VAL A 179 8.19 6.27 -1.55
CA VAL A 179 7.58 7.42 -0.85
C VAL A 179 6.47 6.99 0.09
N GLY A 180 5.56 6.12 -0.35
CA GLY A 180 4.37 5.78 0.41
C GLY A 180 3.64 4.53 -0.09
N LEU A 181 2.56 4.19 0.59
CA LEU A 181 1.61 3.15 0.17
C LEU A 181 0.23 3.76 -0.03
N ILE A 182 -0.41 3.43 -1.15
CA ILE A 182 -1.84 3.69 -1.33
C ILE A 182 -2.61 2.88 -0.30
N PHE A 183 -3.57 3.50 0.40
CA PHE A 183 -4.40 2.81 1.39
C PHE A 183 -5.89 3.16 1.30
N ALA A 184 -6.22 4.32 0.73
CA ALA A 184 -7.59 4.76 0.56
C ALA A 184 -7.71 5.71 -0.63
N GLY A 185 -8.94 6.10 -0.95
CA GLY A 185 -9.25 7.09 -1.98
C GLY A 185 -10.70 7.53 -1.86
N GLY A 186 -11.10 8.48 -2.69
CA GLY A 186 -12.48 8.95 -2.72
C GLY A 186 -12.71 9.96 -3.83
N SER A 187 -13.96 10.40 -3.98
CA SER A 187 -14.30 11.43 -4.95
C SER A 187 -13.62 12.76 -4.62
N ASP A 188 -13.20 13.44 -5.68
CA ASP A 188 -12.65 14.78 -5.64
C ASP A 188 -12.90 15.43 -7.00
N SER A 189 -13.84 16.39 -7.04
CA SER A 189 -14.22 17.07 -8.28
C SER A 189 -13.11 17.95 -8.86
N SER A 190 -12.07 18.24 -8.08
CA SER A 190 -10.88 18.97 -8.55
C SER A 190 -9.79 18.05 -9.12
N ALA A 191 -9.88 16.74 -8.86
CA ALA A 191 -8.90 15.76 -9.32
C ALA A 191 -9.21 15.30 -10.75
N PRO A 192 -8.19 15.08 -11.60
CA PRO A 192 -8.35 14.32 -12.84
C PRO A 192 -8.98 12.95 -12.58
N GLY A 193 -9.92 12.54 -13.44
CA GLY A 193 -10.74 11.34 -13.22
C GLY A 193 -11.78 11.47 -12.10
N GLY A 194 -11.90 12.63 -11.45
CA GLY A 194 -12.91 12.87 -10.41
C GLY A 194 -12.63 12.15 -9.08
N ALA A 195 -11.42 11.62 -8.89
CA ALA A 195 -11.04 10.90 -7.69
C ALA A 195 -9.63 11.24 -7.21
N LYS A 196 -9.49 11.34 -5.88
CA LYS A 196 -8.21 11.47 -5.19
C LYS A 196 -7.78 10.15 -4.59
N SER A 197 -6.48 9.95 -4.54
CA SER A 197 -5.85 8.83 -3.82
C SER A 197 -5.24 9.33 -2.52
N LEU A 198 -5.30 8.50 -1.48
CA LEU A 198 -4.70 8.77 -0.19
C LEU A 198 -3.57 7.78 0.06
N MET A 199 -2.44 8.30 0.52
CA MET A 199 -1.28 7.49 0.89
C MET A 199 -0.81 7.79 2.30
N VAL A 200 -0.18 6.78 2.90
CA VAL A 200 0.62 6.90 4.12
C VAL A 200 2.13 6.81 3.78
N PRO A 201 3.02 7.58 4.44
CA PRO A 201 4.45 7.56 4.15
C PRO A 201 5.10 6.20 4.45
N ILE A 202 6.05 5.78 3.62
CA ILE A 202 6.67 4.44 3.75
C ILE A 202 7.75 4.36 4.83
N ARG A 203 8.46 5.46 5.11
CA ARG A 203 9.51 5.50 6.14
C ARG A 203 9.03 5.02 7.52
N PRO A 204 7.97 5.59 8.13
CA PRO A 204 7.51 5.15 9.44
C PRO A 204 7.01 3.69 9.42
N ILE A 205 6.47 3.22 8.29
CA ILE A 205 6.04 1.82 8.12
C ILE A 205 7.24 0.89 8.21
N LEU A 206 8.30 1.16 7.43
CA LEU A 206 9.52 0.34 7.43
C LEU A 206 10.23 0.38 8.79
N GLN A 207 10.24 1.54 9.46
CA GLN A 207 10.78 1.68 10.82
C GLN A 207 10.00 0.84 11.83
N ALA A 208 8.67 0.92 11.83
CA ALA A 208 7.82 0.12 12.71
C ALA A 208 7.94 -1.37 12.42
N LEU A 209 8.18 -1.73 11.16
CA LEU A 209 8.43 -3.11 10.76
C LEU A 209 9.86 -3.58 11.03
N GLY A 210 10.83 -2.68 11.24
CA GLY A 210 12.25 -3.03 11.27
C GLY A 210 12.74 -3.65 9.95
N ALA A 211 12.19 -3.20 8.82
CA ALA A 211 12.42 -3.76 7.49
C ALA A 211 13.11 -2.76 6.55
N THR A 212 13.72 -3.27 5.47
CA THR A 212 14.29 -2.49 4.37
C THR A 212 13.69 -2.96 3.05
N LEU A 213 13.69 -2.08 2.04
CA LEU A 213 13.24 -2.44 0.70
C LEU A 213 14.28 -3.31 -0.03
N VAL A 214 13.79 -4.17 -0.90
CA VAL A 214 14.60 -5.04 -1.77
C VAL A 214 14.42 -4.58 -3.22
N GLY A 215 15.53 -4.39 -3.91
CA GLY A 215 15.62 -4.12 -5.35
C GLY A 215 16.68 -5.03 -5.98
N GLY A 216 16.63 -5.22 -7.30
CA GLY A 216 17.52 -6.10 -8.05
C GLY A 216 17.25 -7.60 -7.89
N HIS A 217 16.12 -7.98 -7.27
CA HIS A 217 15.77 -9.37 -7.03
C HIS A 217 15.00 -9.93 -8.22
N ASN A 218 15.60 -10.87 -8.95
CA ASN A 218 15.01 -11.53 -10.13
C ASN A 218 14.43 -10.52 -11.16
N VAL A 219 15.24 -9.55 -11.59
CA VAL A 219 14.88 -8.50 -12.56
C VAL A 219 15.37 -8.85 -13.97
#